data_AF-A0A1L8ZDP4-F1
#
_entry.id   AF-A0A1L8ZDP4-F1
#
_cell.length_a   1.000
_cell.length_b   1.000
_cell.length_c   1.000
_cell.angle_alpha   90.00
_cell.angle_beta   90.00
_cell.angle_gamma   90.00
#
_symmetry.space_group_name_H-M   'P 1'
#
loop_
_entity.id
_entity.type
_entity.pdbx_description
1 polymer ?
#
loop_
_entity_poly.entity_id
_entity_poly.type
_entity_poly.pdbx_seq_one_letter_code
_entity_poly.pdbx_strand_id
1 'polypeptide(L)'
;MKEVDENSNIELFEVKLKPIIGIAPKVYVFLTTIILLLNLASILIIIPKFKNPGAYLKINSNIANTYIYLNEKYIGRTPLNKYINATEGIIRAKRMGFKTYEQKIKIHN
;
A
#
# COMPACT_ATOMS: atom_id res chain seq x y z
N MET A 1 14.70 20.08 -56.64
CA MET A 1 14.46 18.93 -55.74
C MET A 1 15.79 18.66 -55.06
N LYS A 2 15.95 19.04 -53.79
CA LYS A 2 17.18 18.76 -53.03
C LYS A 2 16.98 17.41 -52.34
N GLU A 3 17.88 16.46 -52.59
CA GLU A 3 17.98 15.23 -51.83
C GLU A 3 18.16 15.60 -50.35
N VAL A 4 17.27 15.07 -49.52
CA VAL A 4 17.39 15.13 -48.07
C VAL A 4 18.23 13.92 -47.70
N ASP A 5 19.51 14.17 -47.41
CA ASP A 5 20.41 13.16 -46.85
C ASP A 5 19.86 12.71 -45.48
N GLU A 6 19.34 11.48 -45.44
CA GLU A 6 18.71 10.80 -44.30
C GLU A 6 19.69 10.50 -43.13
N ASN A 7 20.87 11.12 -43.13
CA ASN A 7 21.93 10.87 -42.14
C ASN A 7 22.48 12.14 -41.47
N SER A 8 21.96 13.32 -41.76
CA SER A 8 22.41 14.53 -41.08
C SER A 8 21.79 14.63 -39.68
N ASN A 9 22.64 14.51 -38.65
CA ASN A 9 22.42 14.85 -37.24
C ASN A 9 21.99 13.72 -36.29
N ILE A 10 22.63 12.55 -36.36
CA ILE A 10 22.79 11.73 -35.14
C ILE A 10 24.19 12.02 -34.58
N GLU A 11 24.32 13.12 -33.84
CA GLU A 11 25.49 13.35 -33.01
C GLU A 11 25.51 12.28 -31.92
N LEU A 12 26.38 11.28 -32.07
CA LEU A 12 26.53 10.21 -31.10
C LEU A 12 27.30 10.75 -29.89
N PHE A 13 26.58 11.31 -28.92
CA PHE A 13 27.17 11.79 -27.66
C PHE A 13 27.70 10.59 -26.84
N GLU A 14 29.00 10.32 -26.95
CA GLU A 14 29.67 9.27 -26.18
C GLU A 14 29.89 9.74 -24.72
N VAL A 15 28.88 9.56 -23.88
CA VAL A 15 28.95 9.90 -22.45
C VAL A 15 29.82 8.86 -21.72
N LYS A 16 31.10 9.18 -21.50
CA LYS A 16 32.02 8.35 -20.69
C LYS A 16 31.92 8.70 -19.22
N LEU A 17 31.56 7.71 -18.41
CA LEU A 17 31.55 7.83 -16.97
C LEU A 17 32.98 7.87 -16.42
N LYS A 18 33.27 8.84 -15.55
CA LYS A 18 34.58 8.95 -14.89
C LYS A 18 34.69 7.87 -13.79
N PRO A 19 35.83 7.16 -13.69
CA PRO A 19 36.08 6.30 -12.54
C PRO A 19 36.11 7.14 -11.25
N ILE A 20 35.45 6.64 -10.22
CA ILE A 20 35.33 7.31 -8.93
C ILE A 20 36.16 6.50 -7.94
N ILE A 21 37.13 7.13 -7.27
CA ILE A 21 37.97 6.47 -6.25
C ILE A 21 38.72 5.23 -6.82
N GLY A 22 39.11 5.29 -8.09
CA GLY A 22 39.79 4.16 -8.78
C GLY A 22 38.87 2.99 -9.14
N ILE A 23 37.56 3.10 -8.91
CA ILE A 23 36.57 2.07 -9.23
C ILE A 23 36.05 2.28 -10.66
N ALA A 24 36.09 1.22 -11.47
CA ALA A 24 35.58 1.24 -12.83
C ALA A 24 34.07 1.52 -12.86
N PRO A 25 33.55 2.29 -13.83
CA PRO A 25 32.15 2.70 -13.85
C PRO A 25 31.13 1.57 -13.78
N LYS A 26 31.41 0.46 -14.45
CA LYS A 26 30.56 -0.73 -14.44
C LYS A 26 30.29 -1.25 -13.02
N VAL A 27 31.26 -1.16 -12.12
CA VAL A 27 31.17 -1.70 -10.75
C VAL A 27 30.28 -0.82 -9.89
N TYR A 28 30.50 0.48 -9.85
CA TYR A 28 29.67 1.35 -9.00
C TYR A 28 28.24 1.46 -9.57
N VAL A 29 28.04 1.40 -10.88
CA VAL A 29 26.69 1.37 -11.49
C VAL A 29 25.95 0.09 -11.07
N PHE A 30 26.62 -1.05 -11.07
CA PHE A 30 26.04 -2.31 -10.59
C PHE A 30 25.67 -2.25 -9.09
N LEU A 31 26.60 -1.80 -8.25
CA LEU A 31 26.38 -1.67 -6.80
C LEU A 31 25.24 -0.69 -6.47
N THR A 32 25.23 0.48 -7.09
CA THR A 32 24.16 1.48 -6.90
C THR A 32 22.80 0.97 -7.36
N THR A 33 22.75 0.24 -8.47
CA THR A 33 21.51 -0.39 -8.95
C THR A 33 20.99 -1.42 -7.94
N ILE A 34 21.88 -2.26 -7.38
CA ILE A 34 21.51 -3.22 -6.33
C ILE A 34 21.00 -2.49 -5.08
N ILE A 35 21.69 -1.45 -4.63
CA ILE A 35 21.28 -0.65 -3.46
C ILE A 35 19.89 -0.04 -3.69
N LEU A 36 19.64 0.52 -4.88
CA LEU A 36 18.34 1.08 -5.25
C LEU A 36 17.25 0.01 -5.23
N LEU A 37 17.52 -1.16 -5.80
CA LEU A 37 16.58 -2.29 -5.83
C LEU A 37 16.28 -2.83 -4.42
N LEU A 38 17.29 -2.88 -3.55
CA LEU A 38 17.15 -3.33 -2.16
C LEU A 38 16.32 -2.35 -1.33
N ASN A 39 16.51 -1.04 -1.52
CA ASN A 39 15.65 -0.02 -0.91
C ASN A 39 14.19 -0.17 -1.36
N LEU A 40 13.97 -0.37 -2.66
CA LEU A 40 12.62 -0.56 -3.22
C LEU A 40 11.95 -1.85 -2.67
N ALA A 41 12.69 -2.95 -2.59
CA ALA A 41 12.20 -4.22 -2.03
C ALA A 41 11.91 -4.12 -0.52
N SER A 42 12.77 -3.43 0.24
CA SER A 42 12.60 -3.20 1.67
C SER A 42 11.28 -2.46 1.96
N ILE A 43 10.98 -1.41 1.19
CA ILE A 43 9.72 -0.67 1.31
C ILE A 43 8.51 -1.59 1.05
N LEU A 44 8.58 -2.45 0.03
CA LEU A 44 7.51 -3.39 -0.30
C LEU A 44 7.25 -4.43 0.81
N ILE A 45 8.31 -4.91 1.46
CA ILE A 45 8.23 -5.91 2.54
C ILE A 45 7.73 -5.30 3.85
N ILE A 46 8.15 -4.07 4.16
CA ILE A 46 7.87 -3.42 5.45
C ILE A 46 6.42 -2.92 5.53
N ILE A 47 5.78 -2.57 4.42
CA ILE A 47 4.41 -2.03 4.43
C ILE A 47 3.39 -3.16 4.72
N PRO A 48 2.82 -3.26 5.94
CA PRO A 48 1.88 -4.34 6.29
C PRO A 48 0.54 -4.23 5.57
N LYS A 49 0.29 -3.06 4.95
CA LYS A 49 -0.92 -2.71 4.20
C LYS A 49 -1.14 -3.61 2.98
N PHE A 50 -0.09 -4.27 2.48
CA PHE A 50 -0.20 -5.26 1.40
C PHE A 50 -0.66 -6.63 1.88
N LYS A 51 -0.40 -6.99 3.16
CA LYS A 51 -0.77 -8.31 3.71
C LYS A 51 -2.23 -8.38 4.17
N ASN A 52 -2.83 -7.23 4.50
CA ASN A 52 -4.23 -7.14 4.93
C ASN A 52 -4.96 -6.15 4.02
N PRO A 53 -5.40 -6.56 2.81
CA PRO A 53 -6.29 -5.72 2.02
C PRO A 53 -7.51 -5.44 2.90
N GLY A 54 -7.73 -4.17 3.22
CA GLY A 54 -8.86 -3.78 4.02
C GLY A 54 -10.18 -4.17 3.36
N ALA A 55 -11.26 -4.17 4.13
CA ALA A 55 -12.60 -4.46 3.65
C ALA A 55 -13.55 -3.28 3.85
N TYR A 56 -14.57 -3.20 3.01
CA TYR A 56 -15.67 -2.26 3.21
C TYR A 56 -16.72 -2.87 4.14
N LEU A 57 -16.95 -2.23 5.28
CA LEU A 57 -17.88 -2.71 6.30
C LEU A 57 -19.12 -1.81 6.34
N LYS A 58 -20.28 -2.43 6.09
CA LYS A 58 -21.61 -1.82 6.21
C LYS A 58 -22.37 -2.48 7.36
N ILE A 59 -22.69 -1.71 8.39
CA ILE A 59 -23.43 -2.19 9.56
C ILE A 59 -24.69 -1.37 9.74
N ASN A 60 -25.82 -2.06 9.63
CA ASN A 60 -27.13 -1.53 9.99
C ASN A 60 -27.64 -2.27 11.22
N SER A 61 -28.31 -1.54 12.11
CA SER A 61 -28.97 -2.10 13.29
C SER A 61 -30.36 -1.49 13.41
N ASN A 62 -31.29 -2.26 13.95
CA ASN A 62 -32.61 -1.79 14.37
C ASN A 62 -32.53 -0.73 15.47
N ILE A 63 -31.45 -0.73 16.27
CA ILE A 63 -31.20 0.26 17.31
C ILE A 63 -30.26 1.33 16.76
N ALA A 64 -30.80 2.52 16.57
CA ALA A 64 -30.05 3.67 16.10
C ALA A 64 -28.96 4.09 17.11
N ASN A 65 -27.85 4.62 16.60
CA ASN A 65 -26.79 5.22 17.42
C ASN A 65 -26.13 4.20 18.39
N THR A 66 -26.03 2.94 17.97
CA THR A 66 -25.36 1.86 18.71
C THR A 66 -23.86 1.96 18.52
N TYR A 67 -23.08 1.82 19.60
CA TYR A 67 -21.63 1.92 19.54
C TYR A 67 -21.05 0.62 18.98
N ILE A 68 -20.25 0.71 17.93
CA ILE A 68 -19.62 -0.44 17.29
C ILE A 68 -18.13 -0.45 17.57
N TYR A 69 -17.65 -1.61 18.00
CA TYR A 69 -16.26 -1.92 18.26
C TYR A 69 -15.83 -3.10 17.39
N LEU A 70 -14.60 -3.06 16.88
CA LEU A 70 -13.94 -4.15 16.17
C LEU A 70 -12.64 -4.49 16.90
N ASN A 71 -12.50 -5.72 17.37
CA ASN A 71 -11.34 -6.13 18.19
C ASN A 71 -11.08 -5.14 19.33
N GLU A 72 -12.15 -4.79 20.06
CA GLU A 72 -12.13 -3.83 21.19
C GLU A 72 -11.88 -2.36 20.80
N LYS A 73 -11.51 -2.07 19.55
CA LYS A 73 -11.34 -0.71 19.04
C LYS A 73 -12.67 -0.11 18.60
N TYR A 74 -13.00 1.06 19.11
CA TYR A 74 -14.17 1.81 18.66
C TYR A 74 -14.02 2.26 17.20
N ILE A 75 -14.99 1.92 16.35
CA ILE A 75 -14.96 2.25 14.91
C ILE A 75 -16.02 3.27 14.48
N GLY A 76 -17.11 3.42 15.25
CA GLY A 76 -18.19 4.37 14.97
C GLY A 76 -19.53 3.97 15.57
N ARG A 77 -20.62 4.55 15.05
CA ARG A 77 -22.00 4.24 15.46
C ARG A 77 -22.85 3.79 14.29
N THR A 78 -23.92 3.04 14.56
CA THR A 78 -24.90 2.62 13.54
C THR A 78 -25.81 3.78 13.09
N PRO A 79 -26.16 3.87 11.80
CA PRO A 79 -25.63 3.08 10.67
C PRO A 79 -24.17 3.46 10.34
N LEU A 80 -23.33 2.46 10.09
CA LEU A 80 -21.89 2.63 9.84
C LEU A 80 -21.52 2.14 8.45
N ASN A 81 -20.83 2.98 7.69
CA ASN A 81 -20.24 2.67 6.39
C ASN A 81 -18.78 3.10 6.40
N LYS A 82 -17.83 2.17 6.48
CA LYS A 82 -16.41 2.51 6.62
C LYS A 82 -15.49 1.43 6.07
N TYR A 83 -14.40 1.86 5.43
CA TYR A 83 -13.28 0.98 5.12
C TYR A 83 -12.46 0.68 6.38
N ILE A 84 -12.23 -0.61 6.62
CA ILE A 84 -11.44 -1.11 7.74
C ILE A 84 -10.24 -1.90 7.21
N ASN A 85 -9.07 -1.73 7.83
CA ASN A 85 -7.87 -2.49 7.48
C ASN A 85 -7.82 -3.82 8.25
N ALA A 86 -8.90 -4.60 8.21
CA ALA A 86 -8.99 -5.89 8.88
C ALA A 86 -9.83 -6.85 8.04
N THR A 87 -9.36 -8.10 7.92
CA THR A 87 -10.01 -9.20 7.20
C THR A 87 -10.72 -10.16 8.15
N GLU A 88 -10.46 -10.09 9.45
CA GLU A 88 -11.16 -10.84 10.48
C GLU A 88 -11.22 -10.07 11.80
N GLY A 89 -12.18 -10.40 12.64
CA GLY A 89 -12.27 -9.83 13.97
C GLY A 89 -13.57 -10.12 14.68
N ILE A 90 -13.65 -9.63 15.91
CA ILE A 90 -14.83 -9.70 16.74
C ILE A 90 -15.50 -8.34 16.72
N ILE A 91 -16.71 -8.29 16.18
CA ILE A 91 -17.58 -7.11 16.27
C ILE A 91 -18.33 -7.16 17.58
N ARG A 92 -18.28 -6.06 18.34
CA ARG A 92 -19.12 -5.83 19.51
C ARG A 92 -20.00 -4.61 19.28
N ALA A 93 -21.31 -4.78 19.40
CA ALA A 93 -22.27 -3.69 19.36
C ALA A 93 -22.81 -3.47 20.77
N LYS A 94 -22.58 -2.27 21.33
CA LYS A 94 -22.96 -1.90 22.69
C LYS A 94 -23.89 -0.69 22.66
N ARG A 95 -25.00 -0.79 23.41
CA ARG A 95 -25.92 0.32 23.66
C ARG A 95 -26.39 0.24 25.11
N MET A 96 -26.47 1.38 25.78
CA MET A 96 -26.99 1.46 27.14
C MET A 96 -28.45 0.97 27.17
N GLY A 97 -28.78 0.09 28.11
CA GLY A 97 -30.11 -0.51 28.22
C GLY A 97 -30.36 -1.71 27.30
N PHE A 98 -29.38 -2.16 26.51
CA PHE A 98 -29.49 -3.33 25.64
C PHE A 98 -28.39 -4.33 25.91
N LYS A 99 -28.67 -5.61 25.62
CA LYS A 99 -27.68 -6.67 25.67
C LYS A 99 -26.59 -6.40 24.63
N THR A 100 -25.33 -6.51 25.03
CA THR A 100 -24.19 -6.43 24.10
C THR A 100 -24.28 -7.59 23.11
N TYR A 101 -24.22 -7.25 21.82
CA TYR A 101 -24.13 -8.23 20.75
C TYR A 101 -22.67 -8.43 20.37
N GLU A 102 -22.23 -9.67 20.28
CA GLU A 102 -20.86 -10.04 19.91
C GLU A 102 -20.88 -11.11 18.83
N GLN A 103 -20.19 -10.86 17.73
CA GLN A 103 -20.10 -11.79 16.61
C GLN A 103 -18.68 -11.79 16.04
N LYS A 104 -18.12 -12.99 15.86
CA LYS A 104 -16.89 -13.19 15.10
C LYS A 104 -17.23 -13.11 13.61
N ILE A 105 -16.56 -12.20 12.90
CA ILE A 105 -16.67 -12.06 11.45
C ILE A 105 -15.35 -12.41 10.79
N LYS A 106 -15.47 -13.07 9.64
CA LYS A 106 -14.36 -13.31 8.73
C LYS A 106 -14.78 -12.75 7.37
N ILE A 107 -14.08 -11.70 6.95
CA ILE A 107 -14.36 -11.00 5.71
C ILE A 107 -13.56 -11.68 4.62
N HIS A 108 -14.27 -12.39 3.75
CA HIS A 108 -13.69 -13.00 2.56
C HIS A 108 -13.73 -11.94 1.46
N ASN A 109 -12.57 -11.71 0.83
CA ASN A 109 -12.41 -10.85 -0.34
C ASN A 109 -12.70 -11.66 -1.61
#